data_AF-A0A8X6T2T2-F1
#
_entry.id   AF-A0A8X6T2T2-F1
#
_cell.length_a   1.000
_cell.length_b   1.000
_cell.length_c   1.000
_cell.angle_alpha   90.00
_cell.angle_beta   90.00
_cell.angle_gamma   90.00
#
_symmetry.space_group_name_H-M   'P 1'
#
loop_
_entity.id
_entity.type
_entity.pdbx_description
1 polymer ?
#
loop_
_entity_poly.entity_id
_entity_poly.type
_entity_poly.pdbx_seq_one_letter_code
_entity_poly.pdbx_strand_id
1 'polypeptide(L)'
;MCFSNINLVENKGTIKDVTENKVLTNRSCSDEVHLQTLIVGISGKGLKGYVRALFDTGSQNTYISKYAAKMLKLENLRTEKIKHGLFGGVEMTGNYNRYRLSLSSLDNKFDCQIEALDQTKICSSLPMIKNEKCIKVLESKGINISGVRQHGDHCLFEENPEEIHLLLGAALLRVCLLKESNIFRNMR
;
A
#
# COMPACT_ATOMS: atom_id res chain seq x y z
N MET A 1 14.08 13.36 18.22
CA MET A 1 15.09 14.10 18.99
C MET A 1 16.28 13.20 19.22
N CYS A 2 17.47 13.59 18.76
CA CYS A 2 18.77 13.26 19.35
C CYS A 2 19.74 14.35 18.90
N PHE A 3 20.31 15.04 19.89
CA PHE A 3 21.33 16.07 19.76
C PHE A 3 22.72 15.45 19.74
N SER A 4 23.67 16.08 19.05
CA SER A 4 25.07 16.13 19.51
C SER A 4 25.84 17.26 18.84
N ASN A 5 26.79 17.79 19.61
CA ASN A 5 27.33 19.14 19.63
C ASN A 5 28.38 19.49 18.55
N ILE A 6 28.50 20.80 18.35
CA ILE A 6 29.40 21.55 17.45
C ILE A 6 30.84 21.56 18.00
N ASN A 7 31.83 21.50 17.10
CA ASN A 7 33.15 22.12 17.31
C ASN A 7 33.40 23.10 16.15
N LEU A 8 33.41 24.40 16.47
CA LEU A 8 33.75 25.49 15.56
C LEU A 8 35.27 25.68 15.59
N VAL A 9 35.93 25.42 14.46
CA VAL A 9 37.27 25.96 14.19
C VAL A 9 37.08 27.04 13.12
N GLU A 10 37.28 28.29 13.50
CA GLU A 10 37.35 29.41 12.57
C GLU A 10 38.60 29.29 11.71
N ASN A 11 38.45 29.35 10.39
CA ASN A 11 39.56 29.67 9.51
C ASN A 11 39.11 30.70 8.47
N LYS A 12 39.76 31.86 8.50
CA LYS A 12 39.54 33.00 7.59
C LYS A 12 40.23 32.69 6.26
N GLY A 13 39.48 32.65 5.16
CA GLY A 13 40.02 32.49 3.81
C GLY A 13 38.98 32.79 2.74
N THR A 14 39.35 33.66 1.81
CA THR A 14 38.51 34.40 0.85
C THR A 14 37.97 33.51 -0.30
N ILE A 15 36.79 33.89 -0.79
CA ILE A 15 35.89 33.20 -1.74
C ILE A 15 36.50 33.03 -3.15
N LYS A 16 36.40 31.81 -3.71
CA LYS A 16 35.85 31.49 -5.06
C LYS A 16 36.06 29.99 -5.36
N ASP A 17 35.01 29.19 -5.18
CA ASP A 17 34.66 28.09 -6.09
C ASP A 17 33.26 27.57 -5.75
N VAL A 18 32.49 27.26 -6.78
CA VAL A 18 31.10 26.77 -6.67
C VAL A 18 31.13 25.40 -6.02
N THR A 19 30.77 25.35 -4.74
CA THR A 19 30.72 24.11 -3.96
C THR A 19 29.58 23.24 -4.46
N GLU A 20 29.92 22.18 -5.21
CA GLU A 20 29.07 20.99 -5.25
C GLU A 20 28.91 20.50 -3.80
N ASN A 21 27.69 20.58 -3.27
CA ASN A 21 27.34 19.88 -2.03
C ASN A 21 27.32 18.38 -2.32
N LYS A 22 28.50 17.78 -2.37
CA LYS A 22 28.67 16.33 -2.47
C LYS A 22 28.28 15.73 -1.13
N VAL A 23 26.99 15.47 -0.99
CA VAL A 23 26.42 14.72 0.14
C VAL A 23 27.10 13.35 0.15
N LEU A 24 27.98 13.12 1.13
CA LEU A 24 28.64 11.83 1.39
C LEU A 24 27.67 10.86 2.07
N THR A 25 26.45 10.73 1.54
CA THR A 25 25.61 9.58 1.88
C THR A 25 26.11 8.41 1.05
N ASN A 26 26.79 7.46 1.70
CA ASN A 26 26.95 6.12 1.17
C ASN A 26 25.56 5.44 1.11
N ARG A 27 24.71 5.88 0.19
CA ARG A 27 23.44 5.22 -0.14
C ARG A 27 23.72 4.26 -1.28
N SER A 28 24.14 3.05 -0.94
CA SER A 28 24.14 1.94 -1.91
C SER A 28 22.74 1.34 -2.10
N CYS A 29 21.70 2.18 -2.07
CA CYS A 29 20.32 1.80 -2.22
C CYS A 29 19.65 2.89 -3.06
N SER A 30 19.01 2.49 -4.16
CA SER A 30 18.29 3.41 -5.07
C SER A 30 17.34 4.31 -4.27
N ASP A 31 17.16 5.56 -4.69
CA ASP A 31 16.19 6.53 -4.14
C ASP A 31 14.72 6.13 -4.42
N GLU A 32 14.47 4.85 -4.69
CA GLU A 32 13.15 4.32 -5.00
C GLU A 32 12.34 4.12 -3.73
N VAL A 33 11.24 4.85 -3.64
CA VAL A 33 10.23 4.66 -2.59
C VAL A 33 9.40 3.43 -2.94
N HIS A 34 9.40 2.45 -2.05
CA HIS A 34 8.58 1.25 -2.17
C HIS A 34 7.38 1.35 -1.23
N LEU A 35 6.19 1.14 -1.79
CA LEU A 35 4.97 1.10 -1.00
C LEU A 35 4.72 -0.29 -0.44
N GLN A 36 4.22 -0.34 0.80
CA GLN A 36 3.88 -1.61 1.44
C GLN A 36 2.59 -2.17 0.87
N THR A 37 2.68 -3.37 0.30
CA THR A 37 1.54 -4.11 -0.25
C THR A 37 1.48 -5.52 0.34
N LEU A 38 0.29 -6.12 0.37
CA LEU A 38 0.08 -7.47 0.90
C LEU A 38 -0.92 -8.26 0.05
N ILE A 39 -0.76 -9.58 0.00
CA ILE A 39 -1.76 -10.45 -0.63
C ILE A 39 -2.82 -10.81 0.41
N VAL A 40 -4.07 -10.43 0.15
CA VAL A 40 -5.20 -10.67 1.05
C VAL A 40 -6.25 -11.52 0.36
N GLY A 41 -6.95 -12.35 1.13
CA GLY A 41 -8.14 -13.03 0.66
C GLY A 41 -9.33 -12.08 0.70
N ILE A 42 -10.07 -11.97 -0.40
CA ILE A 42 -11.33 -11.25 -0.47
C ILE A 42 -12.46 -12.15 -0.94
N SER A 43 -13.67 -11.93 -0.44
CA SER A 43 -14.84 -12.71 -0.86
C SER A 43 -16.14 -11.91 -0.84
N GLY A 44 -17.08 -12.35 -1.67
CA GLY A 44 -18.47 -11.90 -1.68
C GLY A 44 -19.38 -12.90 -2.40
N LYS A 45 -20.63 -13.00 -1.96
CA LYS A 45 -21.66 -13.93 -2.51
C LYS A 45 -21.15 -15.36 -2.80
N GLY A 46 -20.33 -15.91 -1.90
CA GLY A 46 -19.78 -17.27 -2.00
C GLY A 46 -18.58 -17.41 -2.95
N LEU A 47 -18.18 -16.36 -3.66
CA LEU A 47 -16.96 -16.32 -4.46
C LEU A 47 -15.80 -15.76 -3.64
N LYS A 48 -14.61 -16.34 -3.79
CA LYS A 48 -13.38 -15.92 -3.11
C LYS A 48 -12.24 -15.80 -4.12
N GLY A 49 -11.36 -14.85 -3.90
CA GLY A 49 -10.11 -14.70 -4.64
C GLY A 49 -9.06 -14.02 -3.77
N TYR A 50 -7.82 -14.02 -4.24
CA TYR A 50 -6.73 -13.27 -3.62
C TYR A 50 -6.44 -12.02 -4.44
N VAL A 51 -6.10 -10.92 -3.78
CA VAL A 51 -5.70 -9.67 -4.42
C VAL A 51 -4.49 -9.06 -3.73
N ARG A 52 -3.70 -8.30 -4.48
CA ARG A 52 -2.71 -7.41 -3.92
C ARG A 52 -3.40 -6.14 -3.41
N ALA A 53 -3.20 -5.86 -2.12
CA ALA A 53 -3.72 -4.69 -1.43
C ALA A 53 -2.59 -3.70 -1.12
N LEU A 54 -2.87 -2.41 -1.25
CA LEU A 54 -2.02 -1.30 -0.84
C LEU A 54 -2.49 -0.75 0.51
N PHE A 55 -1.56 -0.56 1.45
CA PHE A 55 -1.83 0.16 2.69
C PHE A 55 -1.55 1.65 2.48
N ASP A 56 -2.58 2.46 2.59
CA ASP A 56 -2.44 3.90 2.41
C ASP A 56 -3.23 4.66 3.50
N THR A 57 -2.52 5.02 4.56
CA THR A 57 -3.07 5.86 5.64
C THR A 57 -3.34 7.30 5.21
N GLY A 58 -2.80 7.73 4.07
CA GLY A 58 -3.10 9.03 3.48
C GLY A 58 -4.47 9.06 2.80
N SER A 59 -4.99 7.91 2.38
CA SER A 59 -6.34 7.80 1.85
C SER A 59 -7.39 7.75 2.96
N GLN A 60 -8.38 8.63 2.88
CA GLN A 60 -9.50 8.66 3.83
C GLN A 60 -10.44 7.44 3.66
N ASN A 61 -10.55 6.90 2.45
CA ASN A 61 -11.49 5.83 2.10
C ASN A 61 -10.75 4.55 1.69
N THR A 62 -11.45 3.43 1.81
CA THR A 62 -11.02 2.13 1.26
C THR A 62 -11.63 1.97 -0.13
N TYR A 63 -10.85 1.43 -1.08
CA TYR A 63 -11.28 1.23 -2.46
C TYR A 63 -11.01 -0.17 -2.95
N ILE A 64 -11.85 -0.65 -3.86
CA ILE A 64 -11.70 -1.91 -4.60
C ILE A 64 -11.76 -1.63 -6.11
N SER A 65 -11.02 -2.38 -6.92
CA SER A 65 -11.13 -2.24 -8.38
C SER A 65 -12.51 -2.69 -8.87
N LYS A 66 -13.03 -1.99 -9.88
CA LYS A 66 -14.29 -2.41 -10.56
C LYS A 66 -14.19 -3.83 -11.09
N TYR A 67 -13.02 -4.23 -11.59
CA TYR A 67 -12.72 -5.59 -12.02
C TYR A 67 -12.92 -6.60 -10.89
N ALA A 68 -12.25 -6.44 -9.74
CA ALA A 68 -12.34 -7.39 -8.64
C ALA A 68 -13.77 -7.45 -8.06
N ALA A 69 -14.44 -6.30 -7.95
CA ALA A 69 -15.83 -6.24 -7.50
C ALA A 69 -16.77 -7.02 -8.42
N LYS A 70 -16.57 -6.93 -9.75
CA LYS A 70 -17.33 -7.67 -10.75
C LYS A 70 -17.04 -9.17 -10.69
N MET A 71 -15.76 -9.55 -10.64
CA MET A 71 -15.33 -10.97 -10.61
C MET A 71 -15.90 -11.71 -9.41
N LEU A 72 -15.98 -11.06 -8.25
CA LEU A 72 -16.53 -11.63 -7.03
C LEU A 72 -18.04 -11.37 -6.85
N LYS A 73 -18.70 -10.76 -7.85
CA LYS A 73 -20.12 -10.42 -7.82
C LYS A 73 -20.52 -9.71 -6.52
N LEU A 74 -19.70 -8.79 -6.06
CA LEU A 74 -19.91 -8.11 -4.79
C LEU A 74 -21.27 -7.40 -4.76
N GLU A 75 -21.87 -7.35 -3.58
CA GLU A 75 -23.12 -6.63 -3.37
C GLU A 75 -22.87 -5.12 -3.36
N ASN A 76 -23.44 -4.41 -4.33
CA ASN A 76 -23.48 -2.96 -4.32
C ASN A 76 -24.53 -2.51 -3.29
N LEU A 77 -24.08 -1.79 -2.27
CA LEU A 77 -24.94 -1.27 -1.21
C LEU A 77 -25.60 0.06 -1.61
N ARG A 78 -24.83 0.93 -2.27
CA ARG A 78 -25.24 2.30 -2.64
C ARG A 78 -24.22 2.95 -3.57
N THR A 79 -24.65 3.97 -4.30
CA THR A 79 -23.76 4.89 -5.03
C THR A 79 -23.61 6.18 -4.24
N GLU A 80 -22.37 6.65 -4.08
CA GLU A 80 -22.03 7.86 -3.34
C GLU A 80 -21.30 8.86 -4.22
N LYS A 81 -21.65 10.15 -4.08
CA LYS A 81 -20.90 11.24 -4.68
C LYS A 81 -19.76 11.65 -3.74
N ILE A 82 -18.51 11.39 -4.13
CA ILE A 82 -17.33 11.67 -3.33
C ILE A 82 -16.49 12.74 -4.00
N LYS A 83 -15.95 13.64 -3.17
CA LYS A 83 -14.97 14.66 -3.56
C LYS A 83 -13.60 14.25 -3.02
N HIS A 84 -12.66 13.98 -3.92
CA HIS A 84 -11.26 13.70 -3.61
C HIS A 84 -10.45 14.98 -3.68
N GLY A 85 -9.68 15.27 -2.63
CA GLY A 85 -8.59 16.24 -2.68
C GLY A 85 -7.28 15.52 -3.01
N LEU A 86 -6.54 16.03 -3.99
CA LEU A 86 -5.27 15.50 -4.46
C LEU A 86 -4.14 16.50 -4.23
N PHE A 87 -2.90 16.06 -4.39
CA PHE A 87 -1.73 16.92 -4.32
C PHE A 87 -1.82 18.08 -5.34
N GLY A 88 -1.27 19.23 -4.97
CA GLY A 88 -1.38 20.45 -5.76
C GLY A 88 -2.75 21.16 -5.64
N GLY A 89 -3.60 20.74 -4.69
CA GLY A 89 -4.91 21.37 -4.47
C GLY A 89 -5.96 21.01 -5.51
N VAL A 90 -5.70 19.97 -6.33
CA VAL A 90 -6.65 19.48 -7.32
C VAL A 90 -7.80 18.77 -6.63
N GLU A 91 -9.02 19.07 -7.03
CA GLU A 91 -10.22 18.40 -6.54
C GLU A 91 -10.88 17.60 -7.66
N MET A 92 -11.23 16.35 -7.38
CA MET A 92 -11.97 15.49 -8.29
C MET A 92 -13.27 15.04 -7.64
N THR A 93 -14.39 15.20 -8.33
CA THR A 93 -15.69 14.70 -7.85
C THR A 93 -16.17 13.59 -8.76
N GLY A 94 -16.65 12.50 -8.17
CA GLY A 94 -17.16 11.35 -8.91
C GLY A 94 -18.27 10.63 -8.15
N ASN A 95 -19.00 9.78 -8.88
CA ASN A 95 -19.95 8.84 -8.29
C ASN A 95 -19.29 7.47 -8.22
N TYR A 96 -19.32 6.87 -7.05
CA TYR A 96 -18.65 5.61 -6.76
C TYR A 96 -19.63 4.66 -6.09
N ASN A 97 -19.62 3.41 -6.53
CA ASN A 97 -20.43 2.38 -5.89
C ASN A 97 -19.70 1.87 -4.66
N ARG A 98 -20.42 1.67 -3.57
CA ARG A 98 -19.90 1.07 -2.36
C ARG A 98 -20.31 -0.38 -2.25
N TYR A 99 -19.32 -1.24 -2.06
CA TYR A 99 -19.51 -2.68 -1.98
C TYR A 99 -19.22 -3.20 -0.58
N ARG A 100 -19.96 -4.24 -0.18
CA ARG A 100 -19.63 -5.07 0.98
C ARG A 100 -18.77 -6.25 0.55
N LEU A 101 -17.70 -6.53 1.28
CA LEU A 101 -16.86 -7.72 1.10
C LEU A 101 -16.28 -8.20 2.43
N SER A 102 -15.87 -9.46 2.47
CA SER A 102 -15.10 -10.01 3.58
C SER A 102 -13.61 -10.02 3.21
N LEU A 103 -12.79 -9.42 4.07
CA LEU A 103 -11.33 -9.43 4.01
C LEU A 103 -10.81 -10.53 4.92
N SER A 104 -9.75 -11.24 4.51
CA SER A 104 -9.16 -12.34 5.28
C SER A 104 -7.65 -12.43 5.11
N SER A 105 -6.98 -12.94 6.15
CA SER A 105 -5.58 -13.38 6.04
C SER A 105 -5.46 -14.63 5.18
N LEU A 106 -4.27 -14.90 4.65
CA LEU A 106 -4.01 -16.05 3.78
C LEU A 106 -4.24 -17.39 4.48
N ASP A 107 -3.93 -17.45 5.78
CA ASP A 107 -4.17 -18.61 6.64
C ASP A 107 -5.60 -18.68 7.20
N ASN A 108 -6.45 -17.70 6.84
CA ASN A 108 -7.83 -17.55 7.29
C ASN A 108 -8.00 -17.44 8.82
N LYS A 109 -6.94 -17.12 9.58
CA LYS A 109 -7.04 -16.88 11.02
C LYS A 109 -7.63 -15.52 11.37
N PHE A 110 -7.58 -14.58 10.44
CA PHE A 110 -8.21 -13.28 10.56
C PHE A 110 -9.24 -13.13 9.44
N ASP A 111 -10.43 -12.66 9.80
CA ASP A 111 -11.41 -12.13 8.85
C ASP A 111 -12.14 -10.91 9.41
N CYS A 112 -12.61 -10.05 8.49
CA CYS A 112 -13.53 -8.98 8.84
C CYS A 112 -14.39 -8.56 7.63
N GLN A 113 -15.61 -8.10 7.88
CA GLN A 113 -16.39 -7.40 6.85
C GLN A 113 -15.96 -5.95 6.74
N ILE A 114 -15.82 -5.49 5.51
CA ILE A 114 -15.45 -4.12 5.16
C ILE A 114 -16.37 -3.56 4.09
N GLU A 115 -16.40 -2.23 3.98
CA GLU A 115 -17.03 -1.53 2.86
C GLU A 115 -15.96 -0.78 2.06
N ALA A 116 -16.00 -0.90 0.73
CA ALA A 116 -15.05 -0.28 -0.17
C ALA A 116 -15.76 0.43 -1.34
N LEU A 117 -15.28 1.60 -1.72
CA LEU A 117 -15.72 2.30 -2.92
C LEU A 117 -15.07 1.66 -4.16
N ASP A 118 -15.79 1.60 -5.28
CA ASP A 118 -15.15 1.18 -6.52
C ASP A 118 -14.22 2.25 -7.08
N GLN A 119 -13.22 1.79 -7.81
CA GLN A 119 -12.39 2.63 -8.65
C GLN A 119 -12.02 1.83 -9.90
N THR A 120 -11.96 2.49 -11.07
CA THR A 120 -11.57 1.78 -12.30
C THR A 120 -10.17 1.18 -12.15
N LYS A 121 -9.22 1.98 -11.65
CA LYS A 121 -7.85 1.55 -11.36
C LYS A 121 -7.39 2.16 -10.05
N ILE A 122 -6.93 1.34 -9.11
CA ILE A 122 -6.49 1.80 -7.79
C ILE A 122 -5.24 2.68 -7.91
N CYS A 123 -4.22 2.17 -8.61
CA CYS A 123 -3.01 2.91 -8.95
C CYS A 123 -2.34 2.27 -10.18
N SER A 124 -1.32 2.93 -10.73
CA SER A 124 -0.39 2.30 -11.66
C SER A 124 0.35 1.14 -10.98
N SER A 125 0.89 0.21 -11.77
CA SER A 125 1.69 -0.90 -11.25
C SER A 125 2.82 -0.38 -10.37
N LEU A 126 2.97 -0.99 -9.19
CA LEU A 126 4.00 -0.64 -8.23
C LEU A 126 5.19 -1.58 -8.39
N PRO A 127 6.41 -1.06 -8.59
CA PRO A 127 7.59 -1.90 -8.78
C PRO A 127 7.84 -2.78 -7.56
N MET A 128 8.22 -4.03 -7.82
CA MET A 128 8.71 -4.92 -6.78
C MET A 128 10.16 -4.57 -6.43
N ILE A 129 10.54 -4.81 -5.17
CA ILE A 129 11.93 -4.69 -4.72
C ILE A 129 12.77 -5.71 -5.50
N LYS A 130 13.72 -5.23 -6.29
CA LYS A 130 14.67 -6.07 -7.05
C LYS A 130 16.06 -6.15 -6.42
N ASN A 131 16.36 -5.26 -5.47
CA ASN A 131 17.69 -5.16 -4.87
C ASN A 131 17.92 -6.29 -3.86
N GLU A 132 18.80 -7.24 -4.21
CA GLU A 132 19.12 -8.40 -3.36
C GLU A 132 19.63 -8.03 -1.96
N LYS A 133 20.37 -6.93 -1.81
CA LYS A 133 20.84 -6.49 -0.49
C LYS A 133 19.66 -6.05 0.37
N CYS A 134 18.69 -5.34 -0.22
CA CYS A 134 17.47 -4.94 0.48
C CYS A 134 16.63 -6.16 0.85
N ILE A 135 16.49 -7.13 -0.07
CA ILE A 135 15.78 -8.39 0.17
C ILE A 135 16.39 -9.11 1.37
N LYS A 136 17.72 -9.32 1.40
CA LYS A 136 18.42 -9.96 2.51
C LYS A 136 18.23 -9.22 3.84
N VAL A 137 18.23 -7.88 3.82
CA VAL A 137 17.97 -7.08 5.03
C VAL A 137 16.54 -7.29 5.52
N LEU A 138 15.55 -7.31 4.63
CA LEU A 138 14.14 -7.56 4.99
C LEU A 138 13.95 -8.99 5.54
N GLU A 139 14.55 -9.99 4.90
CA GLU A 139 14.53 -11.38 5.36
C GLU A 139 15.16 -11.53 6.75
N SER A 140 16.31 -10.88 7.00
CA SER A 140 16.96 -10.89 8.32
C SER A 140 16.11 -10.26 9.43
N LYS A 141 15.13 -9.43 9.06
CA LYS A 141 14.15 -8.81 9.97
C LYS A 141 12.84 -9.62 10.08
N GLY A 142 12.79 -10.81 9.48
CA GLY A 142 11.59 -11.64 9.45
C GLY A 142 10.47 -11.05 8.60
N ILE A 143 10.80 -10.23 7.60
CA ILE A 143 9.84 -9.70 6.63
C ILE A 143 9.97 -10.53 5.35
N ASN A 144 8.92 -11.30 5.04
CA ASN A 144 8.85 -12.09 3.82
C ASN A 144 8.37 -11.23 2.65
N ILE A 145 9.00 -11.37 1.49
CA ILE A 145 8.59 -10.69 0.25
C ILE A 145 7.81 -11.71 -0.59
N SER A 146 6.48 -11.63 -0.49
CA SER A 146 5.59 -12.44 -1.31
C SER A 146 5.27 -11.75 -2.63
N GLY A 147 5.52 -12.43 -3.75
CA GLY A 147 5.03 -12.02 -5.06
C GLY A 147 3.63 -12.55 -5.33
N VAL A 148 2.88 -11.89 -6.21
CA VAL A 148 1.52 -12.33 -6.62
C VAL A 148 1.51 -13.76 -7.18
N ARG A 149 2.61 -14.19 -7.81
CA ARG A 149 2.78 -15.53 -8.37
C ARG A 149 2.86 -16.66 -7.34
N GLN A 150 3.10 -16.37 -6.06
CA GLN A 150 3.20 -17.42 -5.04
C GLN A 150 1.86 -18.07 -4.67
N HIS A 151 0.72 -17.41 -4.95
CA HIS A 151 -0.62 -17.92 -4.61
C HIS A 151 -1.37 -18.62 -5.76
N GLY A 152 -0.70 -18.83 -6.90
CA GLY A 152 -1.26 -19.58 -8.04
C GLY A 152 -2.45 -18.91 -8.74
N ASP A 153 -3.21 -19.71 -9.49
CA ASP A 153 -4.34 -19.30 -10.37
C ASP A 153 -5.52 -18.63 -9.64
N HIS A 154 -5.44 -18.46 -8.31
CA HIS A 154 -6.48 -17.85 -7.49
C HIS A 154 -6.27 -16.35 -7.24
N CYS A 155 -5.12 -15.78 -7.65
CA CYS A 155 -4.92 -14.34 -7.54
C CYS A 155 -5.57 -13.63 -8.73
N LEU A 156 -6.50 -12.71 -8.43
CA LEU A 156 -7.20 -11.94 -9.45
C LEU A 156 -6.29 -10.84 -10.00
N PHE A 157 -6.23 -10.73 -11.34
CA PHE A 157 -5.59 -9.64 -12.07
C PHE A 157 -6.35 -9.37 -13.38
N GLU A 158 -6.44 -8.11 -13.81
CA GLU A 158 -7.14 -7.76 -15.06
C GLU A 158 -6.19 -7.87 -16.25
N GLU A 159 -5.10 -7.10 -16.25
CA GLU A 159 -4.13 -7.08 -17.36
C GLU A 159 -2.75 -7.59 -16.90
N ASN A 160 -2.33 -7.20 -15.69
CA ASN A 160 -1.01 -7.49 -15.15
C ASN A 160 -1.08 -8.06 -13.72
N PRO A 161 -0.37 -9.17 -13.41
CA PRO A 161 -0.31 -9.72 -12.05
C PRO A 161 0.24 -8.76 -10.99
N GLU A 162 0.91 -7.66 -11.34
CA GLU A 162 1.40 -6.66 -10.38
C GLU A 162 0.35 -5.63 -9.93
N GLU A 163 -0.84 -5.67 -10.53
CA GLU A 163 -1.93 -4.73 -10.24
C GLU A 163 -2.36 -4.75 -8.78
N ILE A 164 -2.74 -3.55 -8.31
CA ILE A 164 -3.41 -3.38 -7.03
C ILE A 164 -4.90 -3.34 -7.27
N HIS A 165 -5.64 -4.19 -6.55
CA HIS A 165 -7.09 -4.23 -6.64
C HIS A 165 -7.78 -3.82 -5.35
N LEU A 166 -7.03 -3.59 -4.27
CA LEU A 166 -7.57 -3.08 -3.01
C LEU A 166 -6.65 -2.00 -2.43
N LEU A 167 -7.23 -0.90 -1.99
CA LEU A 167 -6.55 0.12 -1.18
C LEU A 167 -7.21 0.17 0.18
N LEU A 168 -6.44 -0.07 1.24
CA LEU A 168 -6.87 -0.02 2.62
C LEU A 168 -6.59 1.37 3.19
N GLY A 169 -7.66 2.16 3.34
CA GLY A 169 -7.58 3.55 3.81
C GLY A 169 -7.60 3.68 5.34
N ALA A 170 -7.37 4.90 5.82
CA ALA A 170 -7.31 5.24 7.24
C ALA A 170 -8.58 4.89 8.03
N ALA A 171 -9.76 5.09 7.44
CA ALA A 171 -11.03 4.77 8.11
C ALA A 171 -11.14 3.28 8.47
N LEU A 172 -10.65 2.40 7.59
CA LEU A 172 -10.66 0.97 7.83
C LEU A 172 -9.53 0.52 8.75
N LEU A 173 -8.34 1.12 8.59
CA LEU A 173 -7.20 0.84 9.45
C LEU A 173 -7.53 1.15 10.91
N ARG A 174 -8.26 2.23 11.19
CA ARG A 174 -8.73 2.52 12.55
C ARG A 174 -9.64 1.42 13.09
N VAL A 175 -10.58 0.89 12.28
CA VAL A 175 -11.50 -0.18 12.71
C VAL A 175 -10.80 -1.52 12.89
N CYS A 176 -9.89 -1.89 11.98
CA CYS A 176 -9.17 -3.15 12.07
C CYS A 176 -8.15 -3.11 13.22
N LEU A 177 -7.36 -2.04 13.35
CA LEU A 177 -6.37 -1.90 14.42
C LEU A 177 -6.99 -1.81 15.83
N LEU A 178 -8.24 -1.37 15.94
CA LEU A 178 -8.98 -1.39 17.21
C LEU A 178 -9.54 -2.79 17.55
N LYS A 179 -9.73 -3.68 16.56
CA LYS A 179 -10.22 -5.04 16.78
C LYS A 179 -9.14 -6.05 17.11
N GLU A 180 -7.89 -5.82 16.70
CA GLU A 180 -6.73 -6.59 17.16
C GLU A 180 -5.44 -5.78 17.16
N SER A 181 -4.71 -5.84 18.27
CA SER A 181 -3.34 -5.34 18.42
C SER A 181 -2.29 -6.03 17.51
N ASN A 182 -2.70 -6.95 16.64
CA ASN A 182 -1.82 -7.94 15.99
C ASN A 182 -2.05 -8.15 14.49
N ILE A 183 -2.81 -7.30 13.79
CA ILE A 183 -3.03 -7.46 12.33
C ILE A 183 -1.72 -7.57 11.54
N PHE A 184 -0.69 -6.79 11.90
CA PHE A 184 0.61 -6.87 11.24
C PHE A 184 1.45 -8.11 11.60
N ARG A 185 1.09 -8.83 12.66
CA ARG A 185 1.73 -10.12 13.03
C ARG A 185 1.04 -11.31 12.38
N ASN A 186 -0.28 -11.25 12.23
CA ASN A 186 -1.09 -12.36 11.71
C ASN A 186 -1.27 -12.33 10.18
N MET A 187 -0.86 -11.26 9.50
CA MET A 187 -0.79 -11.19 8.03
C MET A 187 0.62 -11.50 7.47
N ARG A 188 1.56 -11.97 8.31
CA ARG A 188 2.86 -12.47 7.85
C ARG A 188 2.80 -13.93 7.43
#